data_AF-A0A7H4PEV2-F1
#
_entry.id   AF-A0A7H4PEV2-F1
#
_cell.length_a   1.000
_cell.length_b   1.000
_cell.length_c   1.000
_cell.angle_alpha   90.00
_cell.angle_beta   90.00
_cell.angle_gamma   90.00
#
_symmetry.space_group_name_H-M   'P 1'
#
loop_
_entity.id
_entity.type
_entity.pdbx_description
1 polymer ?
#
loop_
_entity_poly.entity_id
_entity_poly.type
_entity_poly.pdbx_seq_one_letter_code
_entity_poly.pdbx_strand_id
1 'polypeptide(L)'
;MVYIVFVNPQILGVAGMDTSAVFVTTCLIAAFGSIMMGLFANLPVALAPAMGLNAFFAFVVVQAMGLPWQVGMGAIFWGGGWPAAVDDFPRTLLDDRQYPG
;
A
#
# COMPACT_ATOMS: atom_id res chain seq x y z
N MET A 1 -2.40 -15.90 1.85
CA MET A 1 -3.67 -16.65 1.86
C MET A 1 -4.31 -16.56 0.49
N VAL A 2 -4.73 -17.69 -0.10
CA VAL A 2 -5.04 -17.79 -1.54
C VAL A 2 -6.20 -16.89 -2.01
N TYR A 3 -7.15 -16.55 -1.14
CA TYR A 3 -8.30 -15.71 -1.51
C TYR A 3 -7.89 -14.28 -1.92
N ILE A 4 -6.82 -13.74 -1.33
CA ILE A 4 -6.35 -12.38 -1.58
C ILE A 4 -5.88 -12.22 -3.02
N VAL A 5 -5.38 -13.31 -3.61
CA VAL A 5 -4.87 -13.33 -4.98
C VAL A 5 -6.01 -13.17 -5.98
N PHE A 6 -7.25 -13.53 -5.63
CA PHE A 6 -8.43 -13.31 -6.47
C PHE A 6 -9.12 -11.97 -6.19
N VAL A 7 -9.20 -11.57 -4.93
CA VAL A 7 -9.96 -10.38 -4.52
C VAL A 7 -9.21 -9.08 -4.83
N ASN A 8 -7.88 -9.05 -4.63
CA ASN A 8 -7.09 -7.83 -4.81
C ASN A 8 -7.10 -7.31 -6.26
N PRO A 9 -6.93 -8.15 -7.30
CA PRO A 9 -7.08 -7.72 -8.68
C PRO A 9 -8.49 -7.19 -8.99
N GLN A 10 -9.55 -7.78 -8.42
CA GLN A 10 -10.90 -7.28 -8.66
C GLN A 10 -11.10 -5.87 -8.09
N ILE A 11 -10.52 -5.57 -6.92
CA ILE A 11 -10.60 -4.24 -6.29
C ILE A 11 -9.81 -3.20 -7.11
N LEU A 12 -8.54 -3.48 -7.43
CA LEU A 12 -7.71 -2.55 -8.22
C LEU A 12 -8.16 -2.47 -9.69
N GLY A 13 -8.87 -3.48 -10.19
CA GLY A 13 -9.52 -3.44 -11.50
C GLY A 13 -10.59 -2.36 -11.59
N VAL A 14 -11.32 -2.08 -10.50
CA VAL A 14 -12.28 -0.96 -10.43
C VAL A 14 -11.57 0.39 -10.55
N ALA A 15 -10.31 0.47 -10.13
CA ALA A 15 -9.47 1.66 -10.28
C ALA A 15 -8.89 1.83 -11.71
N GLY A 16 -9.21 0.91 -12.65
CA GLY A 16 -8.73 0.96 -14.03
C GLY A 16 -7.33 0.36 -14.24
N MET A 17 -6.84 -0.45 -13.29
CA MET A 17 -5.59 -1.19 -13.43
C MET A 17 -5.82 -2.57 -14.07
N ASP A 18 -4.82 -3.07 -14.81
CA ASP A 18 -4.87 -4.40 -15.40
C ASP A 18 -4.85 -5.46 -14.29
N THR A 19 -5.95 -6.22 -14.19
CA THR A 19 -6.13 -7.26 -13.18
C THR A 19 -5.11 -8.39 -13.31
N SER A 20 -4.66 -8.71 -14.53
CA SER A 20 -3.65 -9.74 -14.76
C SER A 20 -2.26 -9.29 -14.28
N ALA A 21 -1.91 -8.03 -14.54
CA ALA A 21 -0.65 -7.44 -14.09
C ALA A 21 -0.59 -7.33 -12.56
N VAL A 22 -1.69 -6.88 -11.93
CA VAL A 22 -1.78 -6.77 -10.45
C VAL A 22 -1.70 -8.13 -9.77
N PHE A 23 -2.32 -9.16 -10.35
CA PHE A 23 -2.25 -10.54 -9.87
C PHE A 23 -0.80 -11.04 -9.81
N VAL A 24 -0.08 -10.96 -10.95
CA VAL A 24 1.31 -11.44 -11.05
C VAL A 24 2.22 -10.65 -10.12
N THR A 25 2.05 -9.32 -10.07
CA THR A 25 2.85 -8.44 -9.20
C THR A 25 2.64 -8.76 -7.72
N THR A 26 1.40 -9.03 -7.30
CA THR A 26 1.08 -9.41 -5.92
C THR A 26 1.75 -10.73 -5.54
N CYS A 27 1.67 -11.75 -6.40
CA CYS A 27 2.33 -13.04 -6.19
C CYS A 27 3.84 -12.89 -6.10
N LEU A 28 4.44 -12.09 -6.97
CA LEU A 28 5.89 -11.85 -7.01
C LEU A 28 6.38 -11.15 -5.73
N ILE A 29 5.71 -10.07 -5.31
CA ILE A 29 6.07 -9.31 -4.11
C ILE A 29 5.84 -10.15 -2.85
N ALA A 30 4.73 -10.88 -2.76
CA ALA A 30 4.46 -11.75 -1.61
C ALA A 30 5.47 -12.90 -1.51
N ALA A 31 5.84 -13.52 -2.63
CA ALA A 31 6.88 -14.54 -2.67
C ALA A 31 8.24 -13.96 -2.27
N PHE A 32 8.63 -12.82 -2.85
CA PHE A 32 9.91 -12.17 -2.56
C PHE A 32 9.98 -11.70 -1.11
N GLY A 33 8.93 -11.05 -0.60
CA GLY A 33 8.83 -10.62 0.80
C GLY A 33 8.89 -11.80 1.75
N SER A 34 8.16 -12.89 1.47
CA SER A 34 8.17 -14.08 2.31
C SER A 34 9.54 -14.79 2.28
N ILE A 35 10.23 -14.82 1.14
CA ILE A 35 11.59 -15.36 1.01
C ILE A 35 12.58 -14.51 1.81
N MET A 36 12.52 -13.18 1.68
CA MET A 36 13.40 -12.26 2.43
C MET A 36 13.16 -12.35 3.93
N MET A 37 11.89 -12.45 4.37
CA MET A 37 11.55 -12.60 5.78
C MET A 37 12.01 -13.96 6.34
N GLY A 38 11.92 -15.03 5.54
CA GLY A 38 12.46 -16.34 5.88
C GLY A 38 13.99 -16.35 6.00
N LEU A 39 14.69 -15.60 5.13
CA LEU A 39 16.15 -15.55 5.10
C LEU A 39 16.75 -14.65 6.20
N PHE A 40 16.13 -13.50 6.46
CA PHE A 40 16.66 -12.48 7.39
C PHE A 40 16.07 -12.56 8.80
N ALA A 41 14.81 -12.92 8.96
CA ALA A 41 14.12 -12.88 10.25
C ALA A 41 13.92 -14.26 10.89
N ASN A 42 14.20 -15.37 10.19
CA ASN A 42 14.02 -16.75 10.68
C ASN A 42 12.60 -17.03 11.24
N LEU A 43 11.62 -16.25 10.79
CA LEU A 43 10.22 -16.29 11.20
C LEU A 43 9.40 -16.65 9.95
N PRO A 44 8.77 -17.84 9.87
CA PRO A 44 8.00 -18.28 8.70
C PRO A 44 6.62 -17.61 8.68
N VAL A 45 6.60 -16.28 8.59
CA VAL A 45 5.38 -15.50 8.44
C VAL A 45 5.21 -15.16 6.96
N ALA A 46 4.15 -15.70 6.36
CA ALA A 46 3.78 -15.35 5.00
C ALA A 46 3.30 -13.89 4.97
N LEU A 47 3.99 -13.05 4.22
CA LEU A 47 3.56 -11.67 4.01
C LEU A 47 2.38 -11.66 3.04
N ALA A 48 1.23 -11.24 3.55
CA ALA A 48 0.03 -11.00 2.76
C ALA A 48 -0.12 -9.49 2.48
N PRO A 49 -0.62 -9.09 1.30
CA PRO A 49 -0.81 -7.69 0.99
C PRO A 49 -1.94 -7.09 1.84
N ALA A 50 -1.78 -5.83 2.22
CA ALA A 50 -2.73 -5.10 3.05
C ALA A 50 -4.00 -4.77 2.26
N MET A 51 -5.03 -5.61 2.40
CA MET A 51 -6.32 -5.44 1.69
C MET A 51 -7.03 -4.11 2.02
N GLY A 52 -6.89 -3.59 3.23
CA GLY A 52 -7.52 -2.33 3.64
C GLY A 52 -6.98 -1.10 2.90
N LEU A 53 -5.66 -1.01 2.71
CA LEU A 53 -5.05 0.09 1.96
C LEU A 53 -5.39 0.03 0.47
N ASN A 54 -5.42 -1.18 -0.09
CA ASN A 54 -5.79 -1.39 -1.49
C ASN A 54 -7.26 -1.01 -1.76
N ALA A 55 -8.16 -1.30 -0.82
CA ALA A 55 -9.55 -0.86 -0.88
C ALA A 55 -9.67 0.66 -0.73
N PHE A 56 -8.96 1.27 0.23
CA PHE A 56 -8.94 2.73 0.38
C PHE A 56 -8.45 3.41 -0.91
N PHE A 57 -7.38 2.91 -1.50
CA PHE A 57 -6.84 3.42 -2.76
C PHE A 57 -7.88 3.34 -3.90
N ALA A 58 -8.47 2.17 -4.13
CA ALA A 58 -9.40 1.98 -5.23
C ALA A 58 -10.71 2.77 -5.04
N PHE A 59 -11.31 2.73 -3.86
CA PHE A 59 -12.62 3.34 -3.62
C PHE A 59 -12.54 4.83 -3.24
N VAL A 60 -11.53 5.24 -2.47
CA VAL A 60 -11.43 6.64 -2.01
C VAL A 60 -10.58 7.47 -2.97
N VAL A 61 -9.35 7.04 -3.25
CA VAL A 61 -8.43 7.86 -4.05
C VAL A 61 -8.82 7.88 -5.52
N VAL A 62 -9.19 6.73 -6.09
CA VAL A 62 -9.55 6.65 -7.51
C VAL A 62 -11.03 6.93 -7.72
N GLN A 63 -11.93 6.30 -6.94
CA GLN A 63 -13.36 6.50 -7.15
C GLN A 63 -13.91 7.81 -6.55
N ALA A 64 -13.63 8.10 -5.28
CA ALA A 64 -14.20 9.28 -4.61
C ALA A 64 -13.48 10.59 -5.00
N MET A 65 -12.15 10.57 -5.17
CA MET A 65 -11.37 11.75 -5.57
C MET A 65 -11.18 11.87 -7.10
N GLY A 66 -11.56 10.84 -7.88
CA GLY A 66 -11.47 10.86 -9.34
C GLY A 66 -10.05 10.94 -9.90
N LEU A 67 -9.03 10.65 -9.09
CA LEU A 67 -7.63 10.74 -9.52
C LEU A 67 -7.23 9.50 -10.31
N PRO A 68 -6.39 9.65 -11.35
CA PRO A 68 -5.84 8.50 -12.07
C PRO A 68 -4.94 7.68 -11.14
N TRP A 69 -5.02 6.36 -11.24
CA TRP A 69 -4.29 5.43 -10.36
C TRP A 69 -2.77 5.65 -10.38
N GLN A 70 -2.22 6.16 -11.47
CA GLN A 70 -0.79 6.48 -11.63
C GLN A 70 -0.35 7.58 -10.65
N VAL A 71 -1.18 8.60 -10.46
CA VAL A 71 -0.89 9.72 -9.55
C VAL A 71 -0.97 9.23 -8.10
N GLY A 72 -1.98 8.42 -7.78
CA GLY A 72 -2.10 7.84 -6.45
C GLY A 72 -0.94 6.88 -6.11
N MET A 73 -0.51 6.05 -7.06
CA MET A 73 0.67 5.19 -6.87
C MET A 73 1.96 5.99 -6.75
N GLY A 74 2.08 7.13 -7.46
CA GLY A 74 3.18 8.08 -7.28
C GLY A 74 3.24 8.65 -5.86
N ALA A 75 2.09 9.01 -5.29
CA ALA A 75 1.99 9.49 -3.91
C ALA A 75 2.38 8.40 -2.89
N ILE A 76 1.97 7.14 -3.11
CA ILE A 76 2.35 6.00 -2.24
C ILE A 76 3.85 5.73 -2.31
N PHE A 77 4.43 5.75 -3.52
CA PHE A 77 5.86 5.53 -3.72
C PHE A 77 6.70 6.60 -3.03
N TRP A 78 6.32 7.87 -3.18
CA TRP A 78 7.04 8.99 -2.55
C TRP A 78 6.83 9.05 -1.04
N GLY A 79 5.59 8.85 -0.57
CA GLY A 79 5.25 8.89 0.85
C GLY A 79 5.85 7.75 1.67
N GLY A 80 6.02 6.56 1.08
CA GLY A 80 6.62 5.42 1.77
C GLY A 80 8.15 5.38 1.72
N GLY A 81 8.77 5.93 0.67
CA GLY A 81 10.22 5.89 0.47
C GLY A 81 10.99 7.11 0.99
N TRP A 82 10.30 8.24 1.25
CA TRP A 82 10.96 9.49 1.64
C TRP A 82 11.07 9.60 3.18
N PRO A 83 12.29 9.62 3.75
CA PRO A 83 12.50 9.69 5.19
C PRO A 83 11.78 10.89 5.85
N ALA A 84 11.76 12.05 5.20
CA ALA A 84 11.11 13.23 5.78
C ALA A 84 9.56 13.14 5.82
N ALA A 85 8.94 12.34 4.95
CA ALA A 85 7.48 12.21 4.91
C ALA A 85 6.97 11.32 6.04
N VAL A 86 7.77 10.31 6.39
CA VAL A 86 7.50 9.42 7.53
C VAL A 86 7.78 10.14 8.85
N ASP A 87 8.79 11.02 8.88
CA ASP A 87 9.18 11.78 10.07
C ASP A 87 8.32 13.02 10.34
N ASP A 88 7.70 13.64 9.33
CA ASP A 88 6.88 14.85 9.48
C ASP A 88 5.46 14.58 9.99
N PHE A 89 4.88 13.41 9.69
CA PHE A 89 3.52 13.06 10.10
C PHE A 89 3.33 13.03 11.63
N PRO A 90 4.28 12.50 12.44
CA PRO A 90 4.17 12.59 13.89
C PRO A 90 4.61 13.94 14.47
N ARG A 91 5.50 14.70 13.81
CA ARG A 91 6.01 15.97 14.35
C ARG A 91 5.01 17.13 14.25
N THR A 92 4.28 17.21 13.14
CA THR A 92 3.25 18.24 12.92
C THR A 92 2.08 18.15 13.93
N LEU A 93 1.65 16.93 14.29
CA LEU A 93 0.61 16.71 15.30
C LEU A 93 1.07 16.96 16.74
N LEU A 94 2.38 16.97 16.99
CA LEU A 94 2.96 17.28 18.30
C LEU A 94 3.25 18.78 18.45
N ASP A 95 3.46 19.51 17.35
CA ASP A 95 3.68 20.96 17.34
C ASP A 95 2.38 21.76 17.60
N ASP A 96 1.22 21.26 17.12
CA ASP A 96 -0.09 21.87 17.37
C ASP A 96 -0.55 21.80 18.84
N ARG A 97 0.04 20.92 19.65
CA ARG A 97 -0.27 20.83 21.10
C ARG A 97 0.61 21.71 21.98
N GLN A 98 1.57 22.43 21.40
CA GLN A 98 2.61 23.15 22.13
C GLN A 98 2.51 24.68 22.04
N TYR A 99 1.45 25.22 21.41
CA TYR A 99 1.09 26.65 21.46
C TYR A 99 -0.21 26.90 22.26
N PRO A 100 -0.18 26.88 23.61
CA PRO A 100 -1.20 27.55 24.40
C PRO A 100 -0.95 29.07 24.31
N GLY A 101 -1.79 29.77 23.57
CA GLY A 101 -1.95 31.22 23.69
C GLY A 101 -2.70 31.58 24.97
#